data_AF-A0A8J5ZYY2-F1
#
_entry.id   AF-A0A8J5ZYY2-F1
#
_cell.length_a   1.000
_cell.length_b   1.000
_cell.length_c   1.000
_cell.angle_alpha   90.00
_cell.angle_beta   90.00
_cell.angle_gamma   90.00
#
_symmetry.space_group_name_H-M   'P 1'
#
loop_
_entity.id
_entity.type
_entity.pdbx_description
1 polymer ?
#
loop_
_entity_poly.entity_id
_entity_poly.type
_entity_poly.pdbx_seq_one_letter_code
_entity_poly.pdbx_strand_id
1 'polypeptide(L)'
;TGQIDHTSLKQVKLAPNRRKTWQPLPKSSREHLQTMMEPIIIEILSNHSRKHDQVHYHLNCLKKRLLQMCETLQVPPNKVEDLTNVSNLLKMERTQHKANEEGLALLQEEIDKIVETIESMTESMQSLKNKIQILTSQVEEEEEKLKQVLQINSSGELFLPELPQKSLKGPTLQGEILTLIPNQSTLLKDLDILHNSSQMKNMLNFFKETYKRLDAYKRLDA
;
A
#
# COMPACT_ATOMS: atom_id res chain seq x y z
N THR A 1 33.02 -39.08 58.39
CA THR A 1 31.74 -39.76 58.70
C THR A 1 30.64 -38.93 58.08
N GLY A 2 30.21 -39.29 56.86
CA GLY A 2 29.23 -38.52 56.08
C GLY A 2 27.89 -39.24 56.08
N GLN A 3 26.90 -38.64 56.73
CA GLN A 3 25.54 -39.17 56.87
C GLN A 3 24.76 -38.82 55.59
N ILE A 4 24.40 -39.84 54.80
CA ILE A 4 23.59 -39.67 53.59
C ILE A 4 22.13 -39.65 54.05
N ASP A 5 21.50 -38.48 53.98
CA ASP A 5 20.08 -38.31 54.23
C ASP A 5 19.28 -39.11 53.19
N HIS A 6 18.60 -40.14 53.65
CA HIS A 6 17.68 -40.91 52.81
C HIS A 6 16.44 -40.06 52.51
N THR A 7 16.35 -39.53 51.30
CA THR A 7 15.18 -38.83 50.78
C THR A 7 13.97 -39.76 50.85
N SER A 8 13.08 -39.54 51.83
CA SER A 8 11.87 -40.34 52.01
C SER A 8 10.92 -40.12 50.85
N LEU A 9 10.88 -41.08 49.91
CA LEU A 9 9.90 -41.10 48.84
C LEU A 9 8.49 -41.21 49.45
N LYS A 10 7.64 -40.20 49.20
CA LYS A 10 6.23 -40.23 49.58
C LYS A 10 5.54 -41.40 48.88
N GLN A 11 5.27 -42.48 49.62
CA GLN A 11 4.46 -43.58 49.11
C GLN A 11 3.01 -43.11 49.00
N VAL A 12 2.52 -42.98 47.78
CA VAL A 12 1.10 -42.75 47.50
C VAL A 12 0.33 -44.01 47.89
N LYS A 13 -0.30 -44.00 49.07
CA LYS A 13 -1.21 -45.05 49.53
C LYS A 13 -2.47 -45.04 48.67
N LEU A 14 -2.43 -45.76 47.56
CA LEU A 14 -3.61 -46.05 46.75
C LEU A 14 -4.54 -47.01 47.52
N ALA A 15 -5.80 -46.62 47.66
CA ALA A 15 -6.82 -47.42 48.31
C ALA A 15 -6.97 -48.79 47.60
N PRO A 16 -7.04 -49.91 48.34
CA PRO A 16 -6.96 -51.26 47.79
C PRO A 16 -8.14 -51.62 46.87
N ASN A 17 -9.29 -50.95 47.05
CA ASN A 17 -10.46 -51.08 46.18
C ASN A 17 -10.20 -50.64 44.73
N ARG A 18 -9.33 -49.65 44.49
CA ARG A 18 -8.98 -49.19 43.14
C ARG A 18 -8.01 -50.12 42.40
N ARG A 19 -7.30 -51.00 43.10
CA ARG A 19 -6.35 -51.97 42.49
C ARG A 19 -7.06 -53.21 41.95
N LYS A 20 -8.30 -53.48 42.37
CA LYS A 20 -9.08 -54.63 41.90
C LYS A 20 -9.48 -54.54 40.42
N THR A 21 -9.49 -53.33 39.85
CA THR A 21 -9.79 -53.08 38.43
C THR A 21 -8.54 -53.00 37.55
N TRP A 22 -7.35 -53.17 38.13
CA TRP A 22 -6.09 -53.08 37.38
C TRP A 22 -5.88 -54.35 36.58
N GLN A 23 -5.46 -54.17 35.34
CA GLN A 23 -5.22 -55.28 34.42
C GLN A 23 -3.72 -55.54 34.31
N PRO A 24 -3.30 -56.79 34.03
CA PRO A 24 -1.92 -57.08 33.65
C PRO A 24 -1.51 -56.24 32.44
N LEU A 25 -0.24 -55.86 32.37
CA LEU A 25 0.29 -55.06 31.27
C LEU A 25 -0.02 -55.71 29.90
N PRO A 26 -0.63 -54.97 28.95
CA PRO A 26 -0.95 -55.49 27.62
C PRO A 26 0.29 -56.03 26.89
N LYS A 27 0.09 -57.08 26.09
CA LYS A 27 1.18 -57.73 25.32
C LYS A 27 1.86 -56.74 24.36
N SER A 28 1.10 -55.87 23.71
CA SER A 28 1.63 -54.84 22.80
C SER A 28 2.58 -53.86 23.51
N SER A 29 2.24 -53.41 24.72
CA SER A 29 3.12 -52.54 25.52
C SER A 29 4.39 -53.26 25.95
N ARG A 30 4.31 -54.56 26.26
CA ARG A 30 5.49 -55.39 26.57
C ARG A 30 6.42 -55.54 25.37
N GLU A 31 5.86 -55.82 24.20
CA GLU A 31 6.61 -55.92 22.95
C GLU A 31 7.28 -54.58 22.60
N HIS A 32 6.58 -53.45 22.80
CA HIS A 32 7.15 -52.13 22.61
C HIS A 32 8.32 -51.84 23.56
N LEU A 33 8.17 -52.13 24.86
CA LEU A 33 9.24 -51.99 25.86
C LEU A 33 10.44 -52.87 25.51
N GLN A 34 10.20 -54.11 25.07
CA GLN A 34 11.26 -55.00 24.61
C GLN A 34 12.00 -54.41 23.40
N THR A 35 11.27 -53.93 22.38
CA THR A 35 11.84 -53.30 21.18
C THR A 35 12.62 -52.03 21.50
N MET A 36 12.18 -51.23 22.48
CA MET A 36 12.89 -50.03 22.96
C MET A 36 14.19 -50.36 23.72
N MET A 37 14.24 -51.51 24.41
CA MET A 37 15.43 -51.93 25.16
C MET A 37 16.56 -52.44 24.24
N GLU A 38 16.23 -53.04 23.10
CA GLU A 38 17.25 -53.53 22.14
C GLU A 38 18.24 -52.45 21.66
N PRO A 39 17.81 -51.27 21.16
CA PRO A 39 18.74 -50.25 20.69
C PRO A 39 19.58 -49.66 21.84
N ILE A 40 19.02 -49.53 23.04
CA ILE A 40 19.75 -49.04 24.23
C ILE A 40 20.85 -50.03 24.62
N ILE A 41 20.57 -51.34 24.57
CA ILE A 41 21.58 -52.37 24.80
C ILE A 41 22.69 -52.26 23.76
N ILE A 42 22.36 -52.10 22.47
CA ILE A 42 23.32 -51.94 21.38
C ILE A 42 24.19 -50.68 21.58
N GLU A 43 23.59 -49.56 21.97
CA GLU A 43 24.29 -48.30 22.23
C GLU A 43 25.27 -48.44 23.40
N ILE A 44 24.84 -49.01 24.53
CA ILE A 44 25.70 -49.25 25.69
C ILE A 44 26.87 -50.18 25.32
N LEU A 45 26.58 -51.23 24.54
CA LEU A 45 27.61 -52.16 24.09
C LEU A 45 28.61 -51.49 23.15
N SER A 46 28.17 -50.57 22.30
CA SER A 46 29.03 -49.83 21.37
C SER A 46 29.97 -48.86 22.10
N ASN A 47 29.55 -48.30 23.24
CA ASN A 47 30.31 -47.32 24.02
C ASN A 47 31.39 -47.93 24.95
N HIS A 48 31.33 -49.23 25.26
CA HIS A 48 32.33 -49.88 26.11
C HIS A 48 33.25 -50.77 25.26
N SER A 49 34.55 -50.49 25.20
CA SER A 49 35.49 -51.21 24.30
C SER A 49 36.17 -52.44 24.94
N ARG A 50 35.97 -52.67 26.24
CA ARG A 50 36.56 -53.81 26.98
C ARG A 50 35.46 -54.62 27.66
N LYS A 51 35.33 -55.90 27.28
CA LYS A 51 34.46 -56.94 27.84
C LYS A 51 32.99 -56.95 27.38
N HIS A 52 32.77 -56.86 26.06
CA HIS A 52 31.44 -56.96 25.43
C HIS A 52 30.62 -58.15 25.89
N ASP A 53 31.22 -59.32 26.04
CA ASP A 53 30.48 -60.54 26.37
C ASP A 53 29.88 -60.54 27.78
N GLN A 54 30.63 -60.02 28.76
CA GLN A 54 30.16 -59.95 30.15
C GLN A 54 29.07 -58.89 30.32
N VAL A 55 29.26 -57.71 29.71
CA VAL A 55 28.26 -56.63 29.75
C VAL A 55 26.99 -57.04 29.00
N HIS A 56 27.12 -57.66 27.83
CA HIS A 56 25.98 -58.19 27.08
C HIS A 56 25.20 -59.26 27.85
N TYR A 57 25.90 -60.17 28.54
CA TYR A 57 25.26 -61.16 29.40
C TYR A 57 24.47 -60.51 30.54
N HIS A 58 25.08 -59.57 31.26
CA HIS A 58 24.42 -58.88 32.38
C HIS A 58 23.22 -58.03 31.92
N LEU A 59 23.34 -57.32 30.79
CA LEU A 59 22.24 -56.54 30.21
C LEU A 59 21.08 -57.44 29.78
N ASN A 60 21.36 -58.61 29.18
CA ASN A 60 20.32 -59.58 28.84
C ASN A 60 19.65 -60.20 30.06
N CYS A 61 20.40 -60.48 31.13
CA CYS A 61 19.82 -60.91 32.41
C CYS A 61 18.90 -59.84 33.00
N LEU A 62 19.33 -58.57 32.97
CA LEU A 62 18.54 -57.45 33.46
C LEU A 62 17.26 -57.26 32.63
N LYS A 63 17.36 -57.32 31.30
CA LYS A 63 16.22 -57.29 30.37
C LYS A 63 15.20 -58.38 30.70
N LYS A 64 15.65 -59.64 30.83
CA LYS A 64 14.75 -60.77 31.18
C LYS A 64 14.06 -60.56 32.53
N ARG A 65 14.81 -60.12 33.55
CA ARG A 65 14.26 -59.84 34.89
C ARG A 65 13.23 -58.72 34.87
N LEU A 66 13.51 -57.64 34.12
CA LEU A 66 12.61 -56.51 33.99
C LEU A 66 11.32 -56.91 33.26
N LEU A 67 11.43 -57.65 32.15
CA LEU A 67 10.27 -58.17 31.43
C LEU A 67 9.40 -59.05 32.33
N GLN A 68 10.00 -59.94 33.12
CA GLN A 68 9.27 -60.78 34.08
C GLN A 68 8.54 -59.94 35.14
N MET A 69 9.16 -58.87 35.65
CA MET A 69 8.47 -57.95 36.56
C MET A 69 7.29 -57.25 35.87
N CYS A 70 7.44 -56.85 34.61
CA CYS A 70 6.38 -56.26 33.80
C CYS A 70 5.20 -57.23 33.55
N GLU A 71 5.40 -58.54 33.57
CA GLU A 71 4.30 -59.52 33.47
C GLU A 71 3.42 -59.54 34.73
N THR A 72 4.05 -59.37 35.89
CA THR A 72 3.35 -59.30 37.18
C THR A 72 2.83 -57.91 37.51
N LEU A 73 3.23 -56.90 36.74
CA LEU A 73 2.86 -55.51 36.97
C LEU A 73 1.40 -55.28 36.55
N GLN A 74 0.58 -54.96 37.55
CA GLN A 74 -0.79 -54.51 37.31
C GLN A 74 -0.78 -53.02 37.00
N VAL A 75 -1.53 -52.62 35.99
CA VAL A 75 -1.61 -51.24 35.51
C VAL A 75 -3.09 -50.82 35.47
N PRO A 76 -3.41 -49.55 35.78
CA PRO A 76 -4.76 -49.03 35.57
C PRO A 76 -5.25 -49.29 34.14
N PRO A 77 -6.52 -49.67 33.92
CA PRO A 77 -7.05 -49.86 32.59
C PRO A 77 -7.00 -48.53 31.82
N ASN A 78 -6.39 -48.57 30.64
CA ASN A 78 -6.29 -47.41 29.75
C ASN A 78 -7.71 -47.02 29.31
N LYS A 79 -8.12 -45.77 29.51
CA LYS A 79 -9.36 -45.23 28.92
C LYS A 79 -9.12 -45.04 27.42
N VAL A 80 -9.40 -46.08 26.63
CA VAL A 80 -9.19 -46.08 25.17
C VAL A 80 -10.03 -44.99 24.47
N GLU A 81 -11.12 -44.55 25.09
CA GLU A 81 -11.95 -43.42 24.63
C GLU A 81 -11.12 -42.15 24.38
N ASP A 82 -10.14 -41.85 25.25
CA ASP A 82 -9.29 -40.66 25.12
C ASP A 82 -8.37 -40.74 23.89
N LEU A 83 -7.94 -41.96 23.50
CA LEU A 83 -7.11 -42.18 22.31
C LEU A 83 -7.90 -42.02 21.01
N THR A 84 -9.17 -42.45 20.99
CA THR A 84 -10.07 -42.20 19.84
C THR A 84 -10.29 -40.71 19.62
N ASN A 85 -10.39 -39.92 20.70
CA ASN A 85 -10.52 -38.46 20.59
C ASN A 85 -9.26 -37.85 19.95
N VAL A 86 -8.07 -38.30 20.35
CA VAL A 86 -6.81 -37.86 19.74
C VAL A 86 -6.71 -38.24 18.26
N SER A 87 -7.15 -39.45 17.88
CA SER A 87 -7.16 -39.86 16.47
C SER A 87 -8.12 -39.03 15.63
N ASN A 88 -9.29 -38.66 16.15
CA ASN A 88 -10.24 -37.81 15.44
C ASN A 88 -9.71 -36.37 15.31
N LEU A 89 -9.10 -35.85 16.37
CA LEU A 89 -8.43 -34.55 16.37
C LEU A 89 -7.32 -34.50 15.30
N LEU A 90 -6.49 -35.54 15.20
CA LEU A 90 -5.44 -35.62 14.18
C LEU A 90 -6.01 -35.62 12.75
N LYS A 91 -7.13 -36.31 12.50
CA LYS A 91 -7.76 -36.30 11.17
C LYS A 91 -8.31 -34.92 10.83
N MET A 92 -8.96 -34.26 11.78
CA MET A 92 -9.48 -32.90 11.61
C MET A 92 -8.36 -31.90 11.34
N GLU A 93 -7.26 -31.98 12.10
CA GLU A 93 -6.08 -31.13 11.91
C GLU A 93 -5.48 -31.32 10.51
N ARG A 94 -5.33 -32.56 10.04
CA ARG A 94 -4.85 -32.84 8.67
C ARG A 94 -5.76 -32.27 7.59
N THR A 95 -7.08 -32.35 7.76
CA THR A 95 -8.02 -31.77 6.79
C THR A 95 -7.93 -30.24 6.77
N GLN A 96 -7.75 -29.62 7.94
CA GLN A 96 -7.56 -28.18 8.05
C GLN A 96 -6.22 -27.74 7.46
N HIS A 97 -5.14 -28.49 7.71
CA HIS A 97 -3.83 -28.24 7.12
C HIS A 97 -3.92 -28.24 5.59
N LYS A 98 -4.57 -29.23 4.99
CA LYS A 98 -4.75 -29.31 3.54
C LYS A 98 -5.52 -28.12 2.99
N ALA A 99 -6.62 -27.72 3.63
CA ALA A 99 -7.38 -26.54 3.23
C ALA A 99 -6.56 -25.25 3.34
N ASN A 100 -5.70 -25.13 4.37
CA ASN A 100 -4.80 -24.00 4.53
C ASN A 100 -3.72 -23.97 3.45
N GLU A 101 -3.15 -25.11 3.07
CA GLU A 101 -2.19 -25.19 1.96
C GLU A 101 -2.82 -24.77 0.62
N GLU A 102 -4.03 -25.23 0.33
CA GLU A 102 -4.79 -24.80 -0.84
C GLU A 102 -5.07 -23.29 -0.82
N GLY A 103 -5.47 -22.76 0.35
CA GLY A 103 -5.66 -21.31 0.54
C GLY A 103 -4.38 -20.49 0.38
N LEU A 104 -3.24 -21.00 0.86
CA LEU A 104 -1.94 -20.37 0.67
C LEU A 104 -1.53 -20.34 -0.80
N ALA A 105 -1.77 -21.43 -1.55
CA ALA A 105 -1.49 -21.47 -2.97
C ALA A 105 -2.31 -20.42 -3.76
N LEU A 106 -3.60 -20.27 -3.42
CA LEU A 106 -4.46 -19.25 -4.03
C LEU A 106 -3.97 -17.83 -3.72
N LEU A 107 -3.57 -17.55 -2.48
CA LEU A 107 -3.02 -16.25 -2.10
C LEU A 107 -1.71 -15.94 -2.84
N GLN A 108 -0.85 -16.94 -3.04
CA GLN A 108 0.37 -16.76 -3.83
C GLN A 108 0.04 -16.42 -5.28
N GLU A 109 -0.95 -17.09 -5.89
CA GLU A 109 -1.40 -16.80 -7.25
C GLU A 109 -1.96 -15.37 -7.39
N GLU A 110 -2.71 -14.89 -6.39
CA GLU A 110 -3.21 -13.51 -6.37
C GLU A 110 -2.07 -12.49 -6.25
N ILE A 111 -1.06 -12.77 -5.41
CA ILE A 111 0.13 -11.92 -5.29
C ILE A 111 0.86 -11.84 -6.63
N ASP A 112 1.08 -12.98 -7.30
CA ASP A 112 1.78 -13.02 -8.58
C ASP A 112 1.05 -12.20 -9.66
N LYS A 113 -0.29 -12.29 -9.72
CA LYS A 113 -1.12 -11.47 -10.61
C LYS A 113 -0.99 -9.97 -10.32
N ILE A 114 -0.97 -9.60 -9.04
CA ILE A 114 -0.81 -8.20 -8.63
C ILE A 114 0.58 -7.69 -9.03
N VAL A 115 1.62 -8.49 -8.82
CA VAL A 115 2.99 -8.17 -9.22
C VAL A 115 3.08 -7.94 -10.73
N GLU A 116 2.56 -8.87 -11.54
CA GLU A 116 2.52 -8.71 -13.01
C GLU A 116 1.81 -7.42 -13.44
N THR A 117 0.69 -7.09 -12.77
CA THR A 117 -0.05 -5.85 -13.03
C THR A 117 0.79 -4.62 -12.68
N ILE A 118 1.49 -4.63 -11.54
CA ILE A 118 2.36 -3.54 -11.10
C ILE A 118 3.54 -3.36 -12.07
N GLU A 119 4.14 -4.45 -12.54
CA GLU A 119 5.23 -4.42 -13.52
C GLU A 119 4.77 -3.77 -14.82
N SER A 120 3.64 -4.21 -15.39
CA SER A 120 3.03 -3.63 -16.60
C SER A 120 2.68 -2.14 -16.44
N MET A 121 2.14 -1.75 -15.28
CA MET A 121 1.88 -0.35 -14.96
C MET A 121 3.16 0.48 -14.86
N THR A 122 4.23 -0.10 -14.30
CA THR A 122 5.53 0.56 -14.16
C THR A 122 6.18 0.78 -15.54
N GLU A 123 6.13 -0.21 -16.42
CA GLU A 123 6.58 -0.06 -17.81
C GLU A 123 5.81 1.03 -18.55
N SER A 124 4.48 1.04 -18.40
CA SER A 124 3.61 2.06 -18.99
C SER A 124 3.94 3.46 -18.46
N MET A 125 4.16 3.59 -17.15
CA MET A 125 4.55 4.84 -16.51
C MET A 125 5.91 5.34 -17.02
N GLN A 126 6.88 4.45 -17.18
CA GLN A 126 8.20 4.78 -17.70
C GLN A 126 8.14 5.20 -19.18
N SER A 127 7.32 4.53 -19.99
CA SER A 127 7.05 4.90 -21.38
C SER A 127 6.43 6.31 -21.49
N LEU A 128 5.42 6.60 -20.66
CA LEU A 128 4.82 7.93 -20.57
C LEU A 128 5.83 9.01 -20.16
N LYS A 129 6.66 8.72 -19.15
CA LYS A 129 7.73 9.63 -18.71
C LYS A 129 8.70 9.95 -19.86
N ASN A 130 9.11 8.94 -20.63
CA ASN A 130 9.98 9.15 -21.79
C ASN A 130 9.30 10.01 -22.86
N LYS A 131 8.00 9.78 -23.14
CA LYS A 131 7.25 10.60 -24.10
C LYS A 131 7.13 12.06 -23.65
N ILE A 132 6.86 12.29 -22.36
CA ILE A 132 6.81 13.64 -21.79
C ILE A 132 8.16 14.31 -21.96
N GLN A 133 9.26 13.64 -21.63
CA GLN A 133 10.61 14.20 -21.78
C GLN A 133 10.92 14.59 -23.24
N ILE A 134 10.56 13.75 -24.21
CA ILE A 134 10.73 14.05 -25.63
C ILE A 134 9.90 15.28 -26.02
N LEU A 135 8.62 15.32 -25.66
CA LEU A 135 7.75 16.46 -25.97
C LEU A 135 8.25 17.75 -25.32
N THR A 136 8.75 17.70 -24.09
CA THR A 136 9.35 18.85 -23.42
C THR A 136 10.55 19.38 -24.20
N SER A 137 11.46 18.50 -24.65
CA SER A 137 12.60 18.93 -25.48
C SER A 137 12.18 19.54 -26.83
N GLN A 138 11.14 18.98 -27.47
CA GLN A 138 10.61 19.52 -28.73
C GLN A 138 9.97 20.91 -28.53
N VAL A 139 9.20 21.09 -27.46
CA VAL A 139 8.61 22.39 -27.11
C VAL A 139 9.70 23.43 -26.83
N GLU A 140 10.75 23.05 -26.09
CA GLU A 140 11.89 23.93 -25.82
C GLU A 140 12.62 24.32 -27.13
N GLU A 141 12.84 23.38 -28.04
CA GLU A 141 13.44 23.65 -29.36
C GLU A 141 12.58 24.62 -30.20
N GLU A 142 11.27 24.39 -30.26
CA GLU A 142 10.35 25.27 -30.99
C GLU A 142 10.22 26.65 -30.33
N GLU A 143 10.29 26.73 -29.00
CA GLU A 143 10.33 28.01 -28.29
C GLU A 143 11.60 28.79 -28.62
N GLU A 144 12.77 28.13 -28.68
CA GLU A 144 14.02 28.78 -29.10
C GLU A 144 13.98 29.23 -30.57
N LYS A 145 13.39 28.44 -31.48
CA LYS A 145 13.13 28.88 -32.86
C LYS A 145 12.21 30.09 -32.91
N LEU A 146 11.11 30.07 -32.14
CA LEU A 146 10.19 31.20 -32.04
C LEU A 146 10.89 32.43 -31.46
N LYS A 147 11.75 32.29 -30.45
CA LYS A 147 12.57 33.39 -29.93
C LYS A 147 13.52 33.93 -30.99
N GLN A 148 14.12 33.11 -31.84
CA GLN A 148 14.95 33.58 -32.95
C GLN A 148 14.11 34.32 -34.01
N VAL A 149 12.95 33.79 -34.40
CA VAL A 149 12.03 34.46 -35.34
C VAL A 149 11.47 35.75 -34.74
N LEU A 150 11.11 35.73 -33.46
CA LEU A 150 10.65 36.90 -32.72
C LEU A 150 11.78 37.89 -32.47
N GLN A 151 13.04 37.47 -32.33
CA GLN A 151 14.19 38.37 -32.28
C GLN A 151 14.43 39.03 -33.65
N ILE A 152 14.29 38.28 -34.74
CA ILE A 152 14.27 38.84 -36.10
C ILE A 152 13.12 39.84 -36.26
N ASN A 153 11.99 39.63 -35.56
CA ASN A 153 10.85 40.55 -35.52
C ASN A 153 10.85 41.50 -34.29
N SER A 154 11.91 41.49 -33.47
CA SER A 154 12.04 42.32 -32.25
C SER A 154 12.66 43.67 -32.56
N SER A 155 12.91 43.95 -33.84
CA SER A 155 12.58 45.26 -34.40
C SER A 155 11.05 45.45 -34.36
N GLY A 156 10.45 45.29 -33.17
CA GLY A 156 9.03 45.32 -32.86
C GLY A 156 8.45 46.72 -32.91
N GLU A 157 8.91 47.51 -33.87
CA GLU A 157 8.11 48.52 -34.50
C GLU A 157 7.69 47.87 -35.81
N LEU A 158 6.38 47.78 -36.07
CA LEU A 158 5.92 47.84 -37.46
C LEU A 158 6.83 48.87 -38.13
N PHE A 159 7.54 48.55 -39.22
CA PHE A 159 8.42 49.48 -39.94
C PHE A 159 7.59 50.62 -40.54
N LEU A 160 6.92 51.36 -39.66
CA LEU A 160 6.13 52.53 -39.88
C LEU A 160 7.15 53.66 -39.70
N PRO A 161 7.23 54.56 -40.68
CA PRO A 161 7.98 55.78 -40.50
C PRO A 161 7.59 56.43 -39.17
N GLU A 162 8.57 56.78 -38.33
CA GLU A 162 8.32 57.53 -37.10
C GLU A 162 7.43 58.74 -37.43
N LEU A 163 6.23 58.77 -36.86
CA LEU A 163 5.33 59.89 -37.06
C LEU A 163 6.00 61.15 -36.52
N PRO A 164 5.98 62.27 -37.25
CA PRO A 164 6.67 63.47 -36.83
C PRO A 164 6.18 63.90 -35.43
N GLN A 165 7.09 64.04 -34.46
CA GLN A 165 6.73 64.47 -33.09
C GLN A 165 5.96 65.80 -33.05
N LYS A 166 6.14 66.64 -34.08
CA LYS A 166 5.40 67.87 -34.33
C LYS A 166 3.88 67.67 -34.51
N SER A 167 3.44 66.52 -35.01
CA SER A 167 2.02 66.15 -35.09
C SER A 167 1.46 65.60 -33.77
N LEU A 168 2.30 65.01 -32.92
CA LEU A 168 1.89 64.45 -31.62
C LEU A 168 1.95 65.46 -30.47
N LYS A 169 2.82 66.47 -30.58
CA LYS A 169 3.02 67.55 -29.58
C LYS A 169 2.38 68.88 -29.99
N GLY A 170 1.73 68.95 -31.15
CA GLY A 170 0.98 70.13 -31.57
C GLY A 170 -0.25 70.32 -30.69
N PRO A 171 -0.66 71.57 -30.39
CA PRO A 171 -1.96 71.80 -29.78
C PRO A 171 -3.04 71.18 -30.68
N THR A 172 -4.01 70.48 -30.08
CA THR A 172 -5.16 69.99 -30.84
C THR A 172 -5.86 71.17 -31.51
N LEU A 173 -6.50 70.95 -32.67
CA LEU A 173 -7.28 71.99 -33.38
C LEU A 173 -8.23 72.77 -32.45
N GLN A 174 -8.78 72.08 -31.45
CA GLN A 174 -9.59 72.69 -30.40
C GLN A 174 -8.82 73.75 -29.60
N GLY A 175 -7.56 73.49 -29.25
CA GLY A 175 -6.68 74.45 -28.57
C GLY A 175 -6.37 75.68 -29.43
N GLU A 176 -6.09 75.49 -30.72
CA GLU A 176 -5.85 76.63 -31.63
C GLU A 176 -7.11 77.48 -31.83
N ILE A 177 -8.26 76.85 -32.08
CA ILE A 177 -9.55 77.55 -32.23
C ILE A 177 -9.88 78.34 -30.96
N LEU A 178 -9.60 77.77 -29.79
CA LEU A 178 -9.85 78.42 -28.52
C LEU A 178 -8.98 79.68 -28.30
N THR A 179 -7.73 79.69 -28.79
CA THR A 179 -6.85 80.88 -28.71
C THR A 179 -7.28 82.05 -29.59
N LEU A 180 -8.10 81.79 -30.62
CA LEU A 180 -8.61 82.81 -31.55
C LEU A 180 -9.88 83.52 -31.02
N ILE A 181 -10.53 83.02 -29.97
CA ILE A 181 -11.79 83.54 -29.45
C ILE A 181 -11.54 84.46 -28.25
N PRO A 182 -11.88 85.76 -28.32
CA PRO A 182 -11.83 86.66 -27.17
C PRO A 182 -12.80 86.21 -26.06
N ASN A 183 -12.39 86.30 -24.79
CA ASN A 183 -13.17 85.84 -23.63
C ASN A 183 -13.46 84.33 -23.59
N GLN A 184 -12.51 83.51 -24.03
CA GLN A 184 -12.57 82.04 -24.04
C GLN A 184 -13.03 81.41 -22.71
N SER A 185 -12.50 81.90 -21.57
CA SER A 185 -12.77 81.31 -20.26
C SER A 185 -14.20 81.53 -19.78
N THR A 186 -14.88 82.60 -20.20
CA THR A 186 -16.29 82.84 -19.87
C THR A 186 -17.20 82.03 -20.79
N LEU A 187 -16.88 81.97 -22.08
CA LEU A 187 -17.61 81.13 -23.04
C LEU A 187 -17.59 79.65 -22.65
N LEU A 188 -16.44 79.13 -22.19
CA LEU A 188 -16.34 77.75 -21.72
C LEU A 188 -17.21 77.49 -20.48
N LYS A 189 -17.30 78.45 -19.55
CA LYS A 189 -18.17 78.34 -18.37
C LYS A 189 -19.64 78.38 -18.75
N ASP A 190 -20.02 79.28 -19.65
CA ASP A 190 -21.40 79.39 -20.13
C ASP A 190 -21.81 78.13 -20.92
N LEU A 191 -20.90 77.57 -21.71
CA LEU A 191 -21.12 76.32 -22.43
C LEU A 191 -21.24 75.13 -21.47
N ASP A 192 -20.43 75.08 -20.41
CA ASP A 192 -20.54 74.03 -19.40
C ASP A 192 -21.85 74.15 -18.61
N ILE A 193 -22.29 75.37 -18.26
CA ILE A 193 -23.61 75.62 -17.65
C ILE A 193 -24.74 75.17 -18.60
N LEU A 194 -24.63 75.48 -19.89
CA LEU A 194 -25.62 75.08 -20.89
C LEU A 194 -25.64 73.56 -21.10
N HIS A 195 -24.47 72.92 -21.18
CA HIS A 195 -24.34 71.47 -21.32
C HIS A 195 -24.94 70.74 -20.10
N ASN A 196 -24.76 71.30 -18.91
CA ASN A 196 -25.28 70.74 -17.67
C ASN A 196 -26.73 71.09 -17.36
N SER A 197 -27.36 71.96 -18.16
CA SER A 197 -28.77 72.34 -18.03
C SER A 197 -29.69 71.13 -18.18
N SER A 198 -30.86 71.20 -17.55
CA SER A 198 -31.86 70.13 -17.62
C SER A 198 -32.39 69.96 -19.05
N GLN A 199 -32.54 71.06 -19.79
CA GLN A 199 -33.01 71.06 -21.18
C GLN A 199 -32.02 70.32 -22.10
N MET A 200 -30.71 70.60 -21.97
CA MET A 200 -29.69 69.96 -22.80
C MET A 200 -29.54 68.47 -22.48
N LYS A 201 -29.61 68.09 -21.20
CA LYS A 201 -29.62 66.69 -20.78
C LYS A 201 -30.83 65.92 -21.32
N ASN A 202 -32.01 66.56 -21.31
CA ASN A 202 -33.22 65.97 -21.87
C ASN A 202 -33.09 65.77 -23.38
N MET A 203 -32.55 66.75 -24.12
CA MET A 203 -32.27 66.59 -25.54
C MET A 203 -31.25 65.49 -25.83
N LEU A 204 -30.15 65.43 -25.06
CA LEU A 204 -29.13 64.38 -25.25
C LEU A 204 -29.70 62.99 -25.00
N ASN A 205 -30.54 62.82 -23.96
CA ASN A 205 -31.23 61.57 -23.70
C ASN A 205 -32.22 61.22 -24.82
N PHE A 206 -32.95 62.20 -25.34
CA PHE A 206 -33.82 62.01 -26.50
C PHE A 206 -33.02 61.51 -27.71
N PHE A 207 -31.92 62.17 -28.08
CA PHE A 207 -31.07 61.72 -29.18
C PHE A 207 -30.52 60.32 -28.92
N LYS A 208 -30.00 60.06 -27.72
CA LYS A 208 -29.47 58.73 -27.34
C LYS A 208 -30.53 57.63 -27.50
N GLU A 209 -31.77 57.91 -27.12
CA GLU A 209 -32.86 56.95 -27.25
C GLU A 209 -33.28 56.77 -28.71
N THR A 210 -33.30 57.83 -29.52
CA THR A 210 -33.55 57.71 -30.97
C THR A 210 -32.47 56.90 -31.68
N TYR A 211 -31.20 57.08 -31.33
CA TYR A 211 -30.10 56.27 -31.88
C TYR A 211 -30.18 54.82 -31.44
N LYS A 212 -30.47 54.54 -30.16
CA LYS A 212 -30.71 53.17 -29.70
C LYS A 212 -31.84 52.49 -30.45
N ARG A 213 -32.94 53.20 -30.70
CA ARG A 213 -34.06 52.68 -31.50
C ARG A 213 -33.65 52.41 -32.94
N LEU A 214 -32.89 53.32 -33.56
CA LEU A 214 -32.37 53.14 -34.92
C LEU A 214 -31.43 51.93 -35.03
N ASP A 215 -30.52 51.77 -34.06
CA ASP A 215 -29.60 50.64 -34.02
C ASP A 215 -30.32 49.31 -33.75
N ALA A 216 -31.37 49.33 -32.92
CA ALA A 216 -32.24 48.17 -32.73
C ALA A 216 -33.00 47.83 -34.02
N TYR A 217 -33.51 48.83 -34.75
CA TYR A 217 -34.19 48.63 -36.03
C TYR A 217 -33.26 48.04 -37.09
N LYS A 218 -32.03 48.55 -37.20
CA LYS A 218 -31.00 48.00 -38.10
C LYS A 218 -30.59 46.55 -37.79
N ARG A 219 -30.77 46.08 -36.56
CA ARG A 219 -30.53 44.67 -36.17
C ARG A 219 -31.73 43.76 -36.38
N LEU A 220 -32.93 44.30 -36.61
CA LEU A 220 -34.15 43.54 -36.91
C LEU A 220 -34.35 43.32 -38.41
N ASP A 221 -33.70 44.12 -39.27
CA ASP A 221 -33.72 44.00 -40.73
C ASP A 221 -32.52 43.19 -41.30
N ALA A 222 -31.76 42.48 -40.46
CA ALA A 222 -30.66 41.57 -40.82
C ALA A 222 -30.91 40.16 -40.29
#